data_AF-A0A8H7LLA2-F1
#
_entry.id   AF-A0A8H7LLA2-F1
#
_cell.length_a   1.000
_cell.length_b   1.000
_cell.length_c   1.000
_cell.angle_alpha   90.00
_cell.angle_beta   90.00
_cell.angle_gamma   90.00
#
_symmetry.space_group_name_H-M   'P 1'
#
loop_
_entity.id
_entity.type
_entity.pdbx_description
1 polymer ?
#
loop_
_entity_poly.entity_id
_entity_poly.type
_entity_poly.pdbx_seq_one_letter_code
_entity_poly.pdbx_strand_id
1 'polypeptide(L)'
;MARLQIHEHAKVGSLTPPQITQLTAFLSSPSTAPPPMMTPLASPNFTPPAATPPIKYRTVEEGSGRTDRLANIKLESELLREIRENIAHHRAVGTYKGRRHAMGLPVRGQNTRTNAQTARKLNRIERRR
;
A
#
# COMPACT_ATOMS: atom_id res chain seq x y z
N MET A 1 -9.52 8.69 5.99
CA MET A 1 -9.08 9.04 4.60
C MET A 1 -9.53 10.44 4.17
N ALA A 2 -9.46 11.43 5.07
CA ALA A 2 -10.07 12.74 4.86
C ALA A 2 -9.50 13.51 3.65
N ARG A 3 -8.19 13.33 3.36
CA ARG A 3 -7.54 13.92 2.18
C ARG A 3 -8.16 13.45 0.86
N LEU A 4 -8.72 12.26 0.78
CA LEU A 4 -9.31 11.73 -0.47
C LEU A 4 -10.84 11.78 -0.47
N GLN A 5 -11.46 12.37 0.57
CA GLN A 5 -12.92 12.39 0.73
C GLN A 5 -13.57 11.00 0.69
N ILE A 6 -12.81 9.96 1.07
CA ILE A 6 -13.29 8.57 1.14
C ILE A 6 -13.69 8.28 2.59
N HIS A 7 -14.90 7.76 2.77
CA HIS A 7 -15.35 7.26 4.08
C HIS A 7 -14.60 5.98 4.45
N GLU A 8 -14.30 5.79 5.74
CA GLU A 8 -13.49 4.66 6.22
C GLU A 8 -14.15 3.29 5.97
N HIS A 9 -15.47 3.26 5.82
CA HIS A 9 -16.25 2.05 5.54
C HIS A 9 -16.74 1.95 4.08
N ALA A 10 -16.27 2.84 3.19
CA ALA A 10 -16.62 2.76 1.77
C ALA A 10 -16.04 1.47 1.15
N LYS A 11 -16.84 0.75 0.37
CA LYS A 11 -16.35 -0.41 -0.40
C LYS A 11 -15.59 0.08 -1.62
N VAL A 12 -14.59 -0.68 -2.08
CA VAL A 12 -13.84 -0.33 -3.30
C VAL A 12 -14.77 -0.18 -4.51
N GLY A 13 -15.79 -1.04 -4.61
CA GLY A 13 -16.78 -0.98 -5.70
C GLY A 13 -17.71 0.23 -5.67
N SER A 14 -17.78 0.98 -4.57
CA SER A 14 -18.57 2.22 -4.47
C SER A 14 -17.74 3.48 -4.73
N LEU A 15 -16.46 3.35 -5.08
CA LEU A 15 -15.59 4.48 -5.37
C LEU A 15 -15.82 4.99 -6.79
N THR A 16 -15.85 6.31 -6.93
CA THR A 16 -15.93 6.94 -8.24
C THR A 16 -14.58 6.86 -8.98
N PRO A 17 -14.56 6.82 -10.32
CA PRO A 17 -13.33 6.86 -11.10
C PRO A 17 -12.32 7.96 -10.68
N PRO A 18 -12.71 9.23 -10.43
CA PRO A 18 -11.77 10.25 -9.99
C PRO A 18 -11.17 9.94 -8.60
N GLN A 19 -11.95 9.38 -7.67
CA GLN A 19 -11.42 8.94 -6.36
C GLN A 19 -10.38 7.83 -6.51
N ILE A 20 -10.60 6.89 -7.44
CA ILE A 20 -9.65 5.81 -7.75
C ILE A 20 -8.36 6.40 -8.34
N THR A 21 -8.48 7.33 -9.30
CA THR A 21 -7.32 8.00 -9.92
C THR A 21 -6.52 8.80 -8.88
N GLN A 22 -7.21 9.57 -8.03
CA GLN A 22 -6.56 10.33 -6.95
C GLN A 22 -5.86 9.41 -5.94
N LEU A 23 -6.50 8.32 -5.53
CA LEU A 23 -5.90 7.32 -4.65
C LEU A 23 -4.67 6.69 -5.31
N THR A 24 -4.75 6.31 -6.58
CA THR A 24 -3.65 5.72 -7.34
C THR A 24 -2.46 6.68 -7.44
N ALA A 25 -2.73 7.95 -7.80
CA ALA A 25 -1.72 8.99 -7.90
C ALA A 25 -1.08 9.31 -6.54
N PHE A 26 -1.87 9.30 -5.46
CA PHE A 26 -1.37 9.51 -4.11
C PHE A 26 -0.48 8.36 -3.63
N LEU A 27 -0.89 7.11 -3.90
CA LEU A 27 -0.10 5.94 -3.54
C LEU A 27 1.20 5.85 -4.36
N SER A 28 1.20 6.28 -5.63
CA SER A 28 2.41 6.29 -6.46
C SER A 28 3.37 7.43 -6.14
N SER A 29 2.86 8.59 -5.73
CA SER A 29 3.67 9.80 -5.45
C SER A 29 2.96 10.72 -4.45
N PRO A 30 3.02 10.43 -3.13
CA PRO A 30 2.23 11.15 -2.13
C PRO A 30 2.62 12.63 -1.99
N SER A 31 3.88 12.98 -2.26
CA SER A 31 4.39 14.36 -2.18
C SER A 31 4.01 15.23 -3.38
N THR A 32 3.77 14.62 -4.55
CA THR A 32 3.49 15.33 -5.82
C THR A 32 2.02 15.23 -6.22
N ALA A 33 1.25 14.39 -5.51
CA ALA A 33 -0.16 14.18 -5.83
C ALA A 33 -0.94 15.49 -5.72
N PRO A 34 -1.69 15.88 -6.78
CA PRO A 34 -2.47 17.10 -6.78
C PRO A 34 -3.47 17.09 -5.61
N PRO A 35 -3.84 18.26 -5.06
CA PRO A 35 -4.87 18.33 -4.05
C PRO A 35 -6.15 17.67 -4.59
N PRO A 36 -6.90 16.96 -3.72
CA PRO A 36 -8.14 16.29 -4.13
C PRO A 36 -9.06 17.32 -4.79
N MET A 37 -9.53 17.01 -6.00
CA MET A 37 -10.58 17.81 -6.62
C MET A 37 -11.82 17.68 -5.74
N MET A 38 -12.39 18.81 -5.29
CA MET A 38 -13.65 18.81 -4.57
C MET A 38 -14.77 18.48 -5.55
N THR A 39 -15.03 17.19 -5.73
CA THR A 39 -16.23 16.74 -6.44
C THR A 39 -17.44 16.94 -5.51
N PRO A 40 -18.59 17.39 -6.03
CA PRO A 40 -19.80 17.39 -5.22
C PRO A 40 -20.05 15.97 -4.71
N LEU A 41 -20.11 15.79 -3.39
CA LEU A 41 -20.41 14.49 -2.77
C LEU A 41 -21.82 13.98 -3.15
N ALA A 42 -22.65 14.88 -3.66
CA ALA A 42 -24.00 14.62 -4.12
C ALA A 42 -24.02 14.31 -5.62
N SER A 43 -24.69 13.22 -6.00
CA SER A 43 -25.06 12.98 -7.40
C SER A 43 -25.83 14.18 -7.96
N PRO A 44 -25.76 14.48 -9.26
CA PRO A 44 -26.47 15.62 -9.86
C PRO A 44 -27.99 15.61 -9.65
N ASN A 45 -28.57 14.45 -9.31
CA ASN A 45 -30.00 14.26 -9.02
C ASN A 45 -30.31 14.22 -7.52
N PHE A 46 -29.38 14.58 -6.64
CA PHE A 46 -29.60 14.54 -5.19
C PHE A 46 -30.43 15.74 -4.73
N THR A 47 -31.65 15.48 -4.29
CA THR A 47 -32.48 16.42 -3.55
C THR A 47 -32.29 16.18 -2.04
N PRO A 48 -31.77 17.15 -1.27
CA PRO A 48 -31.60 16.97 0.16
C PRO A 48 -32.97 16.80 0.85
N PRO A 49 -33.10 15.91 1.84
CA PRO A 49 -34.33 15.81 2.63
C PRO A 49 -34.58 17.11 3.39
N ALA A 50 -35.86 17.45 3.62
CA ALA A 50 -36.28 18.63 4.36
C ALA A 50 -35.58 18.68 5.73
N ALA A 51 -35.04 19.85 6.09
CA ALA A 51 -34.15 20.02 7.24
C ALA A 51 -34.77 19.47 8.54
N THR A 52 -34.23 18.35 9.01
CA THR A 52 -34.43 17.86 10.38
C THR A 52 -33.91 18.93 11.36
N PRO A 53 -34.59 19.18 12.50
CA PRO A 53 -34.14 20.15 13.51
C PRO A 53 -32.66 19.94 13.88
N PRO A 54 -31.94 21.02 14.22
CA PRO A 54 -30.49 20.98 14.39
C PRO A 54 -30.11 19.99 15.50
N ILE A 55 -29.44 18.92 15.12
CA ILE A 55 -28.82 17.99 16.07
C ILE A 55 -27.70 18.75 16.77
N LYS A 56 -27.74 18.79 18.11
CA LYS A 56 -26.67 19.37 18.94
C LYS A 56 -25.38 18.59 18.70
N TYR A 57 -24.50 19.12 17.86
CA TYR A 57 -23.18 18.53 17.65
C TYR A 57 -22.29 18.85 18.85
N ARG A 58 -21.55 17.85 19.33
CA ARG A 58 -20.47 18.05 20.29
C ARG A 58 -19.29 18.63 19.52
N THR A 59 -18.78 19.79 19.92
CA THR A 59 -17.51 20.32 19.42
C THR A 59 -16.43 19.30 19.77
N VAL A 60 -16.01 18.53 18.77
CA VAL A 60 -14.83 17.68 18.88
C VAL A 60 -13.63 18.61 18.76
N GLU A 61 -12.94 18.81 19.88
CA GLU A 61 -11.62 19.45 19.93
C GLU A 61 -10.77 18.90 18.78
N GLU A 62 -10.27 19.78 17.92
CA GLU A 62 -9.54 19.41 16.71
C GLU A 62 -8.21 18.75 17.10
N GLY A 63 -8.24 17.41 17.15
CA GLY A 63 -7.08 16.59 17.45
C GLY A 63 -5.96 16.82 16.42
N SER A 64 -4.94 17.54 16.87
CA SER A 64 -3.56 17.55 16.39
C SER A 64 -3.16 16.28 15.62
N GLY A 65 -2.80 16.46 14.34
CA GLY A 65 -1.97 15.50 13.59
C GLY A 65 -2.69 14.54 12.66
N ARG A 66 -3.26 15.03 11.55
CA ARG A 66 -3.57 14.19 10.37
C ARG A 66 -2.26 13.77 9.69
N THR A 67 -1.47 12.90 10.30
CA THR A 67 -0.41 12.20 9.58
C THR A 67 -1.07 11.18 8.68
N ASP A 68 -1.02 11.39 7.36
CA ASP A 68 -1.60 10.46 6.39
C ASP A 68 -0.88 9.10 6.50
N ARG A 69 -1.56 8.09 7.06
CA ARG A 69 -1.02 6.73 7.30
C ARG A 69 -0.46 6.06 6.04
N LEU A 70 -0.93 6.51 4.88
CA LEU A 70 -0.58 5.96 3.58
C LEU A 70 0.72 6.55 3.01
N ALA A 71 1.24 7.65 3.56
CA ALA A 71 2.40 8.34 3.01
C ALA A 71 3.72 7.55 3.12
N ASN A 72 3.83 6.66 4.10
CA ASN A 72 5.07 5.91 4.38
C ASN A 72 5.03 4.45 3.90
N ILE A 73 4.02 4.07 3.09
CA ILE A 73 3.85 2.68 2.64
C ILE A 73 4.57 2.50 1.31
N LYS A 74 5.48 1.52 1.27
CA LYS A 74 6.14 1.11 0.02
C LYS A 74 5.21 0.21 -0.79
N LEU A 75 4.95 0.60 -2.03
CA LEU A 75 4.11 -0.18 -2.95
C LEU A 75 4.85 -1.33 -3.61
N GLU A 76 4.10 -2.24 -4.21
CA GLU A 76 4.58 -3.50 -4.78
C GLU A 76 5.85 -3.38 -5.62
N SER A 77 5.90 -2.44 -6.57
CA SER A 77 7.05 -2.26 -7.47
C SER A 77 8.31 -1.80 -6.73
N GLU A 78 8.16 -0.80 -5.86
CA GLU A 78 9.26 -0.25 -5.07
C GLU A 78 9.77 -1.25 -4.03
N LEU A 79 8.85 -1.92 -3.34
CA LEU A 79 9.18 -2.97 -2.37
C LEU A 79 9.89 -4.15 -3.06
N LEU A 80 9.47 -4.55 -4.25
CA LEU A 80 10.15 -5.59 -5.02
C LEU A 80 11.56 -5.17 -5.44
N ARG A 81 11.74 -3.90 -5.85
CA ARG A 81 13.06 -3.36 -6.18
C ARG A 81 13.99 -3.40 -4.97
N GLU A 82 13.51 -2.91 -3.83
CA GLU A 82 14.28 -2.89 -2.58
C GLU A 82 14.65 -4.31 -2.12
N ILE A 83 13.72 -5.27 -2.19
CA ILE A 83 14.00 -6.67 -1.84
C ILE A 83 15.10 -7.24 -2.76
N ARG A 84 15.00 -7.01 -4.08
CA ARG A 84 16.02 -7.47 -5.04
C ARG A 84 17.38 -6.83 -4.77
N GLU A 85 17.40 -5.54 -4.47
CA GLU A 85 18.61 -4.79 -4.13
C GLU A 85 19.26 -5.31 -2.85
N ASN A 86 18.47 -5.54 -1.80
CA ASN A 86 18.95 -6.14 -0.56
C ASN A 86 19.55 -7.54 -0.77
N ILE A 87 18.92 -8.39 -1.60
CA ILE A 87 19.44 -9.72 -1.94
C ILE A 87 20.73 -9.60 -2.76
N ALA A 88 20.79 -8.68 -3.73
CA ALA A 88 21.97 -8.42 -4.54
C ALA A 88 23.14 -7.92 -3.68
N HIS A 89 22.88 -7.00 -2.77
CA HIS A 89 23.85 -6.52 -1.80
C HIS A 89 24.38 -7.65 -0.91
N HIS A 90 23.51 -8.48 -0.33
CA HIS A 90 23.94 -9.62 0.47
C HIS A 90 24.80 -10.62 -0.31
N ARG A 91 24.55 -10.79 -1.61
CA ARG A 91 25.37 -11.62 -2.51
C ARG A 91 26.72 -10.97 -2.80
N ALA A 92 26.75 -9.67 -3.09
CA ALA A 92 27.97 -8.91 -3.37
C ALA A 92 28.93 -8.91 -2.16
N VAL A 93 28.40 -8.70 -0.95
CA VAL A 93 29.18 -8.75 0.30
C VAL A 93 29.66 -10.16 0.64
N GLY A 94 29.03 -11.22 0.09
CA GLY A 94 29.45 -12.60 0.35
C GLY A 94 28.95 -13.21 1.67
N THR A 95 27.95 -12.58 2.31
CA THR A 95 27.35 -13.08 3.55
C THR A 95 26.77 -14.50 3.41
N TYR A 96 26.58 -15.21 4.53
CA TYR A 96 25.92 -16.53 4.52
C TYR A 96 24.57 -16.49 3.81
N LYS A 97 23.73 -15.48 4.11
CA LYS A 97 22.44 -15.27 3.45
C LYS A 97 22.60 -15.11 1.94
N GLY A 98 23.55 -14.29 1.50
CA GLY A 98 23.87 -14.09 0.08
C GLY A 98 24.24 -15.38 -0.63
N ARG A 99 25.14 -16.19 -0.06
CA ARG A 99 25.51 -17.50 -0.62
C ARG A 99 24.32 -18.45 -0.72
N ARG A 100 23.46 -18.49 0.30
CA ARG A 100 22.24 -19.31 0.30
C ARG A 100 21.22 -18.85 -0.76
N HIS A 101 21.03 -17.54 -0.90
CA HIS A 101 20.19 -16.96 -1.96
C HIS A 101 20.74 -17.29 -3.36
N ALA A 102 22.06 -17.22 -3.57
CA ALA A 102 22.68 -17.58 -4.85
C ALA A 102 22.50 -19.07 -5.20
N MET A 103 22.54 -19.94 -4.20
CA MET A 103 22.35 -21.39 -4.36
C MET A 103 20.87 -21.82 -4.43
N GLY A 104 19.92 -20.90 -4.21
CA GLY A 104 18.48 -21.23 -4.13
C GLY A 104 18.11 -22.07 -2.91
N LEU A 105 18.90 -22.00 -1.84
CA LEU A 105 18.68 -22.77 -0.61
C LEU A 105 17.96 -21.93 0.46
N PRO A 106 17.24 -22.58 1.40
CA PRO A 106 16.62 -21.88 2.50
C PRO A 106 17.62 -21.10 3.36
N VAL A 107 17.25 -19.90 3.81
CA VAL A 107 18.18 -18.97 4.46
C VAL A 107 18.08 -19.00 6.00
N ARG A 108 16.90 -19.37 6.54
CA ARG A 108 16.59 -19.30 7.99
C ARG A 108 16.98 -20.56 8.78
N GLY A 109 18.03 -21.27 8.39
CA GLY A 109 18.50 -22.47 9.10
C GLY A 109 17.62 -23.71 8.95
N GLN A 110 16.72 -23.74 7.97
CA GLN A 110 15.88 -24.90 7.68
C GLN A 110 16.75 -26.06 7.14
N ASN A 111 16.37 -27.31 7.48
CA ASN A 111 17.11 -28.50 7.06
C ASN A 111 17.08 -28.69 5.54
N THR A 112 18.25 -28.89 4.93
CA THR A 112 18.43 -29.05 3.49
C THR A 112 18.64 -30.49 3.04
N ARG A 113 18.67 -31.48 3.96
CA ARG A 113 18.87 -32.89 3.58
C ARG A 113 17.74 -33.41 2.68
N THR A 114 16.50 -33.05 2.97
CA THR A 114 15.30 -33.50 2.23
C THR A 114 14.70 -32.40 1.35
N ASN A 115 14.73 -31.15 1.82
CA ASN A 115 13.97 -30.05 1.20
C ASN A 115 14.75 -29.22 0.17
N ALA A 116 16.04 -29.53 -0.07
CA ALA A 116 16.88 -28.72 -0.95
C ALA A 116 16.39 -28.70 -2.41
N GLN A 117 15.88 -29.83 -2.92
CA GLN A 117 15.45 -29.93 -4.32
C GLN A 117 14.25 -29.01 -4.60
N THR A 118 13.21 -29.10 -3.77
CA THR A 118 12.03 -28.23 -3.85
C THR A 118 12.39 -26.77 -3.64
N ALA A 119 13.26 -26.48 -2.68
CA ALA A 119 13.74 -25.12 -2.43
C ALA A 119 14.43 -24.52 -3.67
N ARG A 120 15.34 -25.25 -4.33
CA ARG A 120 16.02 -24.76 -5.54
C ARG A 120 15.05 -24.52 -6.69
N LYS A 121 13.97 -25.31 -6.79
CA LYS A 121 12.92 -25.11 -7.79
C LYS A 121 12.09 -23.84 -7.53
N LEU A 122 11.68 -23.61 -6.27
CA LEU A 122 10.71 -22.57 -5.89
C LEU A 122 11.32 -21.24 -5.43
N ASN A 123 12.55 -21.25 -4.88
CA ASN A 123 13.24 -20.07 -4.35
C ASN A 123 14.10 -19.39 -5.41
N ARG A 124 13.49 -19.07 -6.55
CA ARG A 124 14.12 -18.24 -7.59
C ARG A 124 13.85 -16.77 -7.27
N ILE A 125 14.81 -15.91 -7.59
CA ILE A 125 14.69 -14.45 -7.41
C ILE A 125 13.51 -13.92 -8.24
N GLU A 126 13.40 -14.37 -9.49
CA GLU A 126 12.24 -14.15 -10.33
C GLU A 126 11.31 -15.35 -10.24
N ARG A 127 10.22 -15.24 -9.46
CA ARG A 127 9.10 -16.18 -9.59
C ARG A 127 8.34 -15.83 -10.85
N ARG A 128 8.38 -16.72 -11.86
CA ARG A 128 7.39 -16.71 -12.93
C ARG A 128 6.01 -16.90 -12.25
N ARG A 129 5.19 -15.85 -12.27
CA ARG A 129 3.77 -15.96 -11.90
C ARG A 129 3.02 -16.73 -12.97
#